data_AF-A0A4U1KYD3-F1
#
_entry.id   AF-A0A4U1KYD3-F1
#
_cell.length_a   1.000
_cell.length_b   1.000
_cell.length_c   1.000
_cell.angle_alpha   90.00
_cell.angle_beta   90.00
_cell.angle_gamma   90.00
#
_symmetry.space_group_name_H-M   'P 1'
#
loop_
_entity.id
_entity.type
_entity.pdbx_description
1 polymer ?
#
loop_
_entity_poly.entity_id
_entity_poly.type
_entity_poly.pdbx_seq_one_letter_code
_entity_poly.pdbx_strand_id
1 'polypeptide(L)'
;AEDHRHVLPKRLAASLVMGLAIAGMHYTANAAANFPLGAICGAADGVDLRWLGTTISIFTFAILIVTLILARFDARTASLVQSVSQLNSRIVYMAAFDSLTDLPNRRTLTEHIERAIELGKHGKNLFAILFRDLDGFKTINDSLGHTVGDQVLNAFARRLVDCVETGDTVARLGGDEFVI
;
A
#
# COMPACT_ATOMS: atom_id res chain seq x y z
N ALA A 1 -11.26 15.15 1.59
CA ALA A 1 -12.72 15.38 1.67
C ALA A 1 -13.35 15.83 0.35
N GLU A 2 -12.57 16.25 -0.67
CA GLU A 2 -13.11 16.73 -1.96
C GLU A 2 -13.55 15.63 -2.94
N ASP A 3 -12.99 14.42 -2.86
CA ASP A 3 -13.24 13.38 -3.86
C ASP A 3 -14.67 12.77 -3.79
N HIS A 4 -15.32 12.78 -2.62
CA HIS A 4 -16.67 12.22 -2.48
C HIS A 4 -17.78 13.07 -3.14
N ARG A 5 -17.55 14.38 -3.36
CA ARG A 5 -18.58 15.29 -3.91
C ARG A 5 -18.89 15.04 -5.39
N HIS A 6 -17.95 14.51 -6.16
CA HIS A 6 -18.14 14.24 -7.59
C HIS A 6 -18.62 12.82 -7.91
N VAL A 7 -18.56 11.90 -6.94
CA VAL A 7 -18.91 10.48 -7.16
C VAL A 7 -20.42 10.25 -7.04
N LEU A 8 -21.09 10.94 -6.11
CA LEU A 8 -22.54 10.83 -5.92
C LEU A 8 -23.37 11.18 -7.18
N PRO A 9 -23.14 12.32 -7.87
CA PRO A 9 -23.91 12.64 -9.07
C PRO A 9 -23.65 11.66 -10.22
N LYS A 10 -22.43 11.13 -10.37
CA LYS A 10 -22.09 10.11 -11.37
C LYS A 10 -22.82 8.79 -11.12
N ARG A 11 -22.93 8.37 -9.85
CA ARG A 11 -23.68 7.16 -9.45
C ARG A 11 -25.19 7.31 -9.71
N LEU A 12 -25.75 8.47 -9.38
CA LEU A 12 -27.17 8.76 -9.67
C LEU A 12 -27.44 8.73 -11.18
N ALA A 13 -26.60 9.40 -11.98
CA ALA A 13 -26.72 9.37 -13.43
C ALA A 13 -26.63 7.94 -14.00
N ALA A 14 -25.65 7.14 -13.56
CA ALA A 14 -25.50 5.75 -13.99
C ALA A 14 -26.73 4.89 -13.61
N SER A 15 -27.27 5.06 -12.39
CA SER A 15 -28.46 4.33 -11.95
C SER A 15 -29.71 4.69 -12.78
N LEU A 16 -29.86 5.96 -13.16
CA LEU A 16 -30.95 6.44 -13.99
C LEU A 16 -30.88 5.86 -15.41
N VAL A 17 -29.68 5.87 -16.01
CA VAL A 17 -29.43 5.28 -17.34
C VAL A 17 -29.74 3.78 -17.33
N MET A 18 -29.28 3.07 -16.30
CA MET A 18 -29.56 1.63 -16.15
C MET A 18 -31.06 1.36 -16.00
N GLY A 19 -31.77 2.15 -15.18
CA GLY A 19 -33.22 2.05 -15.02
C GLY A 19 -33.98 2.29 -16.33
N LEU A 20 -33.61 3.34 -17.08
CA LEU A 20 -34.20 3.66 -18.38
C LEU A 20 -33.96 2.53 -19.41
N ALA A 21 -32.75 1.96 -19.44
CA ALA A 21 -32.43 0.87 -20.35
C ALA A 21 -33.25 -0.40 -20.06
N ILE A 22 -33.39 -0.77 -18.78
CA ILE A 22 -34.18 -1.93 -18.35
C ILE A 22 -35.66 -1.71 -18.71
N ALA A 23 -36.23 -0.57 -18.33
CA ALA A 23 -37.62 -0.24 -18.62
C ALA A 23 -37.89 -0.20 -20.13
N GLY A 24 -36.99 0.42 -20.90
CA GLY A 24 -37.08 0.51 -22.35
C GLY A 24 -37.06 -0.86 -23.02
N MET A 25 -36.17 -1.76 -22.59
CA MET A 25 -36.09 -3.13 -23.11
C MET A 25 -37.41 -3.89 -22.89
N HIS A 26 -38.00 -3.79 -21.70
CA HIS A 26 -39.26 -4.47 -21.40
C HIS A 26 -40.44 -3.92 -22.21
N TYR A 27 -40.57 -2.59 -22.30
CA TYR A 27 -41.72 -1.97 -22.97
C TYR A 27 -41.67 -2.15 -24.48
N THR A 28 -40.48 -2.03 -25.07
CA THR A 28 -40.28 -2.27 -26.51
C THR A 28 -40.49 -3.73 -26.87
N ALA A 29 -40.00 -4.68 -26.07
CA ALA A 29 -40.27 -6.10 -26.25
C ALA A 29 -41.77 -6.42 -26.17
N ASN A 30 -42.48 -5.81 -25.21
CA ASN A 30 -43.93 -6.00 -25.07
C ASN A 30 -44.72 -5.38 -26.24
N ALA A 31 -44.31 -4.22 -26.75
CA ALA A 31 -44.93 -3.56 -27.89
C ALA A 31 -44.67 -4.29 -29.22
N ALA A 32 -43.52 -4.96 -29.35
CA ALA A 32 -43.16 -5.77 -30.52
C ALA A 32 -43.75 -7.19 -30.48
N ALA A 33 -44.26 -7.63 -29.33
CA ALA A 33 -44.85 -8.96 -29.18
C ALA A 33 -46.22 -9.03 -29.88
N ASN A 34 -46.25 -9.67 -31.06
CA ASN A 34 -47.49 -9.98 -31.77
C ASN A 34 -47.92 -11.42 -31.46
N PHE A 35 -49.08 -11.57 -30.84
CA PHE A 35 -49.65 -12.88 -30.54
C PHE A 35 -50.67 -13.27 -31.64
N PRO A 36 -50.56 -14.45 -32.26
CA PRO A 36 -51.49 -14.90 -33.28
C PRO A 36 -52.90 -15.14 -32.73
N LEU A 37 -53.91 -15.00 -33.58
CA LEU A 37 -55.32 -15.27 -33.25
C LEU A 37 -55.47 -16.73 -32.80
N GLY A 38 -55.88 -16.94 -31.55
CA GLY A 38 -55.99 -18.26 -30.92
C GLY A 38 -54.83 -18.64 -29.99
N ALA A 39 -53.86 -17.74 -29.75
CA ALA A 39 -52.82 -17.96 -28.75
C ALA A 39 -53.42 -18.18 -27.35
N ILE A 40 -53.06 -19.28 -26.70
CA ILE A 40 -53.46 -19.59 -25.33
C ILE A 40 -52.45 -18.94 -24.38
N CYS A 41 -52.91 -18.00 -23.56
CA CYS A 41 -52.08 -17.44 -22.50
C CYS A 41 -51.94 -18.49 -21.39
N GLY A 42 -50.75 -19.08 -21.23
CA GLY A 42 -50.45 -20.01 -20.14
C GLY A 42 -50.52 -19.38 -18.73
N ALA A 43 -50.69 -18.06 -18.65
CA ALA A 43 -50.93 -17.31 -17.41
C ALA A 43 -52.38 -16.75 -17.33
N ALA A 44 -53.31 -17.23 -18.17
CA ALA A 44 -54.70 -16.76 -18.19
C ALA A 44 -55.43 -16.97 -16.84
N ASP A 45 -55.08 -18.02 -16.09
CA ASP A 45 -55.58 -18.28 -14.74
C ASP A 45 -54.88 -17.43 -13.65
N GLY A 46 -54.00 -16.52 -14.05
CA GLY A 46 -53.22 -15.66 -13.17
C GLY A 46 -51.92 -16.32 -12.70
N VAL A 47 -50.92 -15.49 -12.43
CA VAL A 47 -49.70 -15.92 -11.75
C VAL A 47 -49.97 -15.89 -10.25
N ASP A 48 -49.63 -16.97 -9.52
CA ASP A 48 -49.71 -16.95 -8.06
C ASP A 48 -48.74 -15.90 -7.49
N LEU A 49 -49.31 -14.78 -7.07
CA LEU A 49 -48.61 -13.64 -6.51
C LEU A 49 -47.79 -14.04 -5.27
N ARG A 50 -48.23 -15.05 -4.52
CA ARG A 50 -47.52 -15.52 -3.34
C ARG A 50 -46.24 -16.23 -3.72
N TRP A 51 -46.29 -17.17 -4.67
CA TRP A 51 -45.12 -17.92 -5.12
C TRP A 51 -44.08 -17.00 -5.78
N LEU A 52 -44.53 -16.08 -6.63
CA LEU A 52 -43.65 -15.09 -7.28
C LEU A 52 -42.99 -14.18 -6.23
N GLY A 53 -43.78 -13.65 -5.30
CA GLY A 53 -43.30 -12.76 -4.24
C GLY A 53 -42.29 -13.43 -3.31
N THR A 54 -42.54 -14.69 -2.90
CA THR A 54 -41.59 -15.44 -2.08
C THR A 54 -40.29 -15.71 -2.80
N THR A 55 -40.35 -16.06 -4.09
CA THR A 55 -39.17 -16.37 -4.89
C THR A 55 -38.29 -15.13 -5.08
N ILE A 56 -38.88 -13.99 -5.47
CA ILE A 56 -38.16 -12.71 -5.59
C ILE A 56 -37.56 -12.28 -4.25
N SER A 57 -38.32 -12.42 -3.15
CA SER A 57 -37.84 -12.07 -1.82
C SER A 57 -36.62 -12.92 -1.42
N ILE A 58 -36.65 -14.22 -1.65
CA ILE A 58 -35.52 -15.12 -1.35
C ILE A 58 -34.27 -14.71 -2.14
N PHE A 59 -34.40 -14.50 -3.46
CA PHE A 59 -33.26 -14.13 -4.31
C PHE A 59 -32.70 -12.75 -3.95
N THR A 60 -33.57 -11.77 -3.68
CA THR A 60 -33.13 -10.42 -3.27
C THR A 60 -32.39 -10.45 -1.94
N PHE A 61 -32.90 -11.17 -0.93
CA PHE A 61 -32.17 -11.34 0.33
C PHE A 61 -30.84 -12.07 0.13
N ALA A 62 -30.79 -13.12 -0.68
CA ALA A 62 -29.56 -13.84 -0.98
C ALA A 62 -28.51 -12.93 -1.64
N ILE A 63 -28.91 -12.15 -2.65
CA ILE A 63 -28.03 -11.18 -3.32
C ILE A 63 -27.54 -10.12 -2.34
N LEU A 64 -28.41 -9.56 -1.50
CA LEU A 64 -28.03 -8.56 -0.50
C LEU A 64 -27.07 -9.11 0.55
N ILE A 65 -27.29 -10.34 1.02
CA ILE A 65 -26.39 -11.01 1.97
C ILE A 65 -25.02 -11.23 1.34
N VAL A 66 -24.96 -11.77 0.12
CA VAL A 66 -23.70 -11.98 -0.62
C VAL A 66 -22.99 -10.64 -0.84
N THR A 67 -23.71 -9.62 -1.31
CA THR A 67 -23.16 -8.27 -1.53
C THR A 67 -22.59 -7.67 -0.24
N LEU A 68 -23.28 -7.84 0.89
CA LEU A 68 -22.83 -7.37 2.19
C LEU A 68 -21.58 -8.13 2.66
N ILE A 69 -21.52 -9.44 2.48
CA ILE A 69 -20.36 -10.27 2.84
C ILE A 69 -19.14 -9.82 2.04
N LEU A 70 -19.27 -9.67 0.72
CA LEU A 70 -18.20 -9.19 -0.16
C LEU A 70 -17.72 -7.80 0.29
N ALA A 71 -18.64 -6.85 0.53
CA ALA A 71 -18.29 -5.51 1.00
C ALA A 71 -17.56 -5.52 2.37
N ARG A 72 -17.98 -6.40 3.29
CA ARG A 72 -17.31 -6.56 4.60
C ARG A 72 -15.93 -7.18 4.46
N PHE A 73 -15.75 -8.11 3.52
CA PHE A 73 -14.46 -8.74 3.27
C PHE A 73 -13.46 -7.75 2.69
N ASP A 74 -13.87 -6.97 1.68
CA ASP A 74 -13.05 -5.91 1.09
C ASP A 74 -12.65 -4.84 2.11
N ALA A 75 -13.55 -4.48 3.02
CA ALA A 75 -13.21 -3.56 4.11
C ALA A 75 -12.15 -4.13 5.06
N ARG A 76 -12.20 -5.44 5.35
CA ARG A 76 -11.20 -6.10 6.20
C ARG A 76 -9.86 -6.22 5.51
N THR A 77 -9.81 -6.59 4.23
CA THR A 77 -8.55 -6.71 3.47
C THR A 77 -7.82 -5.38 3.41
N ALA A 78 -8.54 -4.27 3.18
CA ALA A 78 -7.95 -2.93 3.19
C ALA A 78 -7.26 -2.58 4.52
N SER A 79 -7.91 -2.88 5.65
CA SER A 79 -7.34 -2.61 6.98
C SER A 79 -6.10 -3.47 7.28
N LEU A 80 -6.09 -4.73 6.80
CA LEU A 80 -4.98 -5.65 6.99
C LEU A 80 -3.76 -5.20 6.17
N VAL A 81 -3.97 -4.83 4.91
CA VAL A 81 -2.90 -4.31 4.03
C VAL A 81 -2.23 -3.09 4.65
N GLN A 82 -3.01 -2.17 5.24
CA GLN A 82 -2.44 -0.98 5.87
C GLN A 82 -1.58 -1.32 7.10
N SER A 83 -2.02 -2.25 7.95
CA SER A 83 -1.27 -2.68 9.13
C SER A 83 0.03 -3.40 8.75
N VAL A 84 -0.02 -4.27 7.73
CA VAL A 84 1.16 -4.94 7.17
C VAL A 84 2.12 -3.92 6.58
N SER A 85 1.63 -2.93 5.84
CA SER A 85 2.47 -1.89 5.24
C SER A 85 3.24 -1.09 6.30
N GLN A 86 2.60 -0.68 7.40
CA GLN A 86 3.26 0.06 8.47
C GLN A 86 4.35 -0.76 9.18
N LEU A 87 4.07 -2.04 9.46
CA LEU A 87 5.07 -2.94 10.04
C LEU A 87 6.23 -3.15 9.06
N ASN A 88 5.94 -3.31 7.77
CA ASN A 88 6.96 -3.50 6.75
C ASN A 88 7.88 -2.28 6.62
N SER A 89 7.33 -1.05 6.64
CA SER A 89 8.15 0.17 6.60
C SER A 89 9.13 0.25 7.77
N ARG A 90 8.71 -0.17 8.96
CA ARG A 90 9.55 -0.16 10.15
C ARG A 90 10.63 -1.25 10.12
N ILE A 91 10.30 -2.43 9.58
CA ILE A 91 11.27 -3.51 9.32
C ILE A 91 12.31 -3.06 8.30
N VAL A 92 11.87 -2.45 7.19
CA VAL A 92 12.75 -1.91 6.15
C VAL A 92 13.69 -0.86 6.72
N TYR A 93 13.18 0.05 7.57
CA TYR A 93 14.00 1.06 8.23
C TYR A 93 15.07 0.42 9.12
N MET A 94 14.70 -0.50 10.01
CA MET A 94 15.67 -1.18 10.88
C MET A 94 16.67 -2.05 10.11
N ALA A 95 16.27 -2.56 8.94
CA ALA A 95 17.16 -3.30 8.06
C ALA A 95 18.16 -2.39 7.31
N ALA A 96 17.89 -1.08 7.23
CA ALA A 96 18.70 -0.12 6.48
C ALA A 96 19.56 0.81 7.36
N PHE A 97 19.12 1.13 8.57
CA PHE A 97 19.77 2.12 9.44
C PHE A 97 20.30 1.50 10.74
N ASP A 98 21.41 2.05 11.23
CA ASP A 98 21.97 1.76 12.54
C ASP A 98 21.10 2.39 13.64
N SER A 99 20.67 1.58 14.60
CA SER A 99 19.72 2.02 15.63
C SER A 99 20.25 3.08 16.61
N LEU A 100 21.58 3.23 16.72
CA LEU A 100 22.18 4.18 17.65
C LEU A 100 22.45 5.53 16.99
N THR A 101 23.04 5.53 15.79
CA THR A 101 23.47 6.76 15.11
C THR A 101 22.54 7.22 14.01
N ASP A 102 21.54 6.42 13.65
CA ASP A 102 20.59 6.67 12.55
C ASP A 102 21.26 6.81 11.17
N LEU A 103 22.48 6.32 11.05
CA LEU A 103 23.22 6.28 9.79
C LEU A 103 22.89 4.99 9.02
N PRO A 104 23.01 4.98 7.69
CA PRO A 104 23.08 3.75 6.90
C PRO A 104 23.94 2.69 7.58
N ASN A 105 23.40 1.49 7.71
CA ASN A 105 24.13 0.36 8.25
C ASN A 105 25.01 -0.30 7.18
N ARG A 106 25.76 -1.32 7.58
CA ARG A 106 26.62 -2.11 6.68
C ARG A 106 25.90 -2.60 5.42
N ARG A 107 24.65 -3.06 5.54
CA ARG A 107 23.89 -3.59 4.41
C ARG A 107 23.61 -2.47 3.39
N THR A 108 23.08 -1.35 3.84
CA THR A 108 22.76 -0.21 2.96
C THR A 108 24.01 0.37 2.31
N LEU A 109 25.13 0.43 3.03
CA LEU A 109 26.41 0.81 2.45
C LEU A 109 26.83 -0.13 1.31
N THR A 110 26.74 -1.44 1.50
CA THR A 110 27.06 -2.42 0.45
C THR A 110 26.19 -2.21 -0.79
N GLU A 111 24.88 -2.03 -0.61
CA GLU A 111 23.94 -1.76 -1.72
C GLU A 111 24.30 -0.45 -2.45
N HIS A 112 24.76 0.59 -1.74
CA HIS A 112 25.21 1.85 -2.34
C HIS A 112 26.52 1.68 -3.12
N ILE A 113 27.48 0.94 -2.58
CA ILE A 113 28.76 0.65 -3.26
C ILE A 113 28.51 -0.17 -4.54
N GLU A 114 27.67 -1.20 -4.48
CA GLU A 114 27.31 -2.00 -5.66
C GLU A 114 26.70 -1.13 -6.76
N ARG A 115 25.77 -0.24 -6.40
CA ARG A 115 25.17 0.72 -7.33
C ARG A 115 26.21 1.69 -7.91
N ALA A 116 27.13 2.20 -7.08
CA ALA A 116 28.20 3.09 -7.54
C ALA A 116 29.14 2.38 -8.54
N ILE A 117 29.46 1.10 -8.30
CA ILE A 117 30.23 0.26 -9.22
C ILE A 117 29.48 0.08 -10.55
N GLU A 118 28.18 -0.21 -10.51
CA GLU A 118 27.37 -0.37 -11.74
C GLU A 118 27.29 0.91 -12.57
N LEU A 119 27.14 2.07 -11.92
CA LEU A 119 27.16 3.38 -12.57
C LEU A 119 28.53 3.68 -13.19
N GLY A 120 29.62 3.35 -12.47
CA GLY A 120 30.99 3.50 -12.96
C GLY A 120 31.34 2.56 -14.13
N LYS A 121 30.62 1.44 -14.31
CA LYS A 121 30.79 0.56 -15.49
C LYS A 121 30.23 1.16 -16.78
N HIS A 122 29.17 1.97 -16.67
CA HIS A 122 28.45 2.52 -17.83
C HIS A 122 28.78 4.00 -18.12
N GLY A 123 29.53 4.68 -17.24
CA GLY A 123 29.97 6.06 -17.41
C GLY A 123 31.34 6.32 -16.76
N LYS A 124 31.91 7.53 -16.91
CA LYS A 124 33.20 7.93 -16.29
C LYS A 124 33.06 8.40 -14.83
N ASN A 125 32.09 7.88 -14.08
CA ASN A 125 31.91 8.27 -12.68
C ASN A 125 32.90 7.52 -11.80
N LEU A 126 33.79 8.26 -11.16
CA LEU A 126 34.71 7.76 -10.13
C LEU A 126 34.07 8.01 -8.76
N PHE A 127 34.29 7.09 -7.83
CA PHE A 127 33.94 7.26 -6.43
C PHE A 127 35.11 6.78 -5.57
N ALA A 128 35.14 7.23 -4.33
CA ALA A 128 36.11 6.80 -3.32
C ALA A 128 35.35 6.22 -2.13
N ILE A 129 36.05 5.43 -1.32
CA ILE A 129 35.55 4.93 -0.05
C ILE A 129 36.58 5.29 1.01
N LEU A 130 36.14 5.92 2.10
CA LEU A 130 36.98 6.23 3.26
C LEU A 130 36.51 5.42 4.46
N PHE A 131 37.38 4.58 4.99
CA PHE A 131 37.16 3.87 6.25
C PHE A 131 37.80 4.63 7.42
N ARG A 132 37.07 4.83 8.51
CA ARG A 132 37.55 5.54 9.70
C ARG A 132 37.09 4.84 10.98
N ASP A 133 38.05 4.56 11.85
CA ASP A 133 37.85 4.00 13.19
C ASP A 133 38.10 5.07 14.27
N LEU A 134 37.44 4.96 15.43
CA LEU A 134 37.61 5.90 16.55
C LEU A 134 38.70 5.43 17.51
N ASP A 135 39.88 6.05 17.42
CA ASP A 135 40.99 5.75 18.33
C ASP A 135 40.61 5.89 19.81
N GLY A 136 40.89 4.85 20.60
CA GLY A 136 40.70 4.86 22.05
C GLY A 136 39.25 4.76 22.52
N PHE A 137 38.29 4.47 21.64
CA PHE A 137 36.88 4.33 22.00
C PHE A 137 36.64 3.28 23.09
N LYS A 138 37.36 2.15 23.04
CA LYS A 138 37.32 1.14 24.10
C LYS A 138 37.67 1.69 25.48
N THR A 139 38.70 2.54 25.57
CA THR A 139 39.11 3.18 26.83
C THR A 139 38.01 4.07 27.40
N ILE A 140 37.26 4.76 26.54
CA ILE A 140 36.10 5.57 26.95
C ILE A 140 35.01 4.66 27.53
N ASN A 141 34.65 3.58 26.85
CA ASN A 141 33.67 2.61 27.35
C ASN A 141 34.08 2.01 28.69
N ASP A 142 35.34 1.59 28.79
CA ASP A 142 35.85 0.91 29.99
C ASP A 142 35.96 1.88 31.19
N SER A 143 36.23 3.18 30.95
CA SER A 143 36.43 4.18 32.01
C SER A 143 35.16 4.95 32.39
N LEU A 144 34.27 5.21 31.43
CA LEU A 144 33.11 6.11 31.58
C LEU A 144 31.77 5.39 31.32
N GLY A 145 31.81 4.12 30.91
CA GLY A 145 30.64 3.30 30.64
C GLY A 145 30.08 3.46 29.23
N HIS A 146 29.36 2.43 28.78
CA HIS A 146 28.79 2.34 27.43
C HIS A 146 27.85 3.48 27.07
N THR A 147 27.06 4.01 28.03
CA THR A 147 26.16 5.14 27.77
C THR A 147 26.92 6.40 27.34
N VAL A 148 28.12 6.64 27.87
CA VAL A 148 28.97 7.75 27.44
C VAL A 148 29.58 7.46 26.08
N GLY A 149 30.01 6.20 25.84
CA GLY A 149 30.44 5.78 24.50
C GLY A 149 29.38 5.98 23.43
N ASP A 150 28.13 5.64 23.72
CA ASP A 150 26.99 5.84 22.82
C ASP A 150 26.77 7.32 22.46
N GLN A 151 27.00 8.22 23.43
CA GLN A 151 26.96 9.66 23.18
C GLN A 151 28.13 10.13 22.31
N VAL A 152 29.32 9.57 22.51
CA VAL A 152 30.50 9.85 21.68
C VAL A 152 30.26 9.42 20.24
N LEU A 153 29.73 8.20 20.03
CA LEU A 153 29.39 7.70 18.70
C LEU A 153 28.35 8.58 18.01
N ASN A 154 27.30 8.99 18.73
CA ASN A 154 26.30 9.92 18.21
C ASN A 154 26.88 11.29 17.83
N ALA A 155 27.75 11.85 18.67
CA ALA A 155 28.40 13.12 18.38
C ALA A 155 29.36 13.02 17.20
N PHE A 156 30.09 11.90 17.07
CA PHE A 156 30.99 11.65 15.95
C PHE A 156 30.24 11.46 14.64
N ALA A 157 29.16 10.67 14.65
CA ALA A 157 28.28 10.47 13.50
C ALA A 157 27.76 11.80 12.94
N ARG A 158 27.24 12.68 13.80
CA ARG A 158 26.77 14.02 13.39
C ARG A 158 27.88 14.86 12.79
N ARG A 159 29.05 14.91 13.44
CA ARG A 159 30.21 15.64 12.91
C ARG A 159 30.68 15.11 11.56
N LEU A 160 30.63 13.79 11.33
CA LEU A 160 30.99 13.21 10.04
C LEU A 160 29.99 13.64 8.95
N VAL A 161 28.68 13.56 9.24
CA VAL A 161 27.65 14.01 8.30
C VAL A 161 27.80 15.50 7.97
N ASP A 162 28.13 16.33 8.96
CA ASP A 162 28.37 17.77 8.75
C ASP A 162 29.66 18.06 7.94
N CYS A 163 30.59 17.10 7.83
CA CYS A 163 31.85 17.25 7.10
C CYS A 163 31.77 16.83 5.63
N VAL A 164 30.69 16.17 5.20
CA VAL A 164 30.57 15.61 3.83
C VAL A 164 29.63 16.44 2.97
N GLU A 165 29.75 16.32 1.65
CA GLU A 165 28.92 17.08 0.72
C GLU A 165 27.54 16.43 0.51
N THR A 166 26.60 17.19 -0.05
CA THR A 166 25.27 16.69 -0.39
C THR A 166 25.36 15.65 -1.50
N GLY A 167 25.17 14.37 -1.15
CA GLY A 167 25.25 13.23 -2.07
C GLY A 167 26.19 12.13 -1.57
N ASP A 168 27.10 12.44 -0.65
CA ASP A 168 27.95 11.47 0.02
C ASP A 168 27.14 10.62 1.02
N THR A 169 27.55 9.37 1.24
CA THR A 169 26.87 8.46 2.17
C THR A 169 27.77 8.17 3.36
N VAL A 170 27.44 8.69 4.54
CA VAL A 170 28.11 8.26 5.78
C VAL A 170 27.38 7.03 6.34
N ALA A 171 28.09 5.96 6.62
CA ALA A 171 27.56 4.72 7.16
C ALA A 171 28.30 4.29 8.42
N ARG A 172 27.62 3.55 9.31
CA ARG A 172 28.25 2.89 10.46
C ARG A 172 28.23 1.38 10.26
N LEU A 173 29.41 0.76 10.36
CA LEU A 173 29.57 -0.68 10.13
C LEU A 173 29.33 -1.52 11.39
N GLY A 174 29.48 -0.90 12.56
CA GLY A 174 29.38 -1.51 13.88
C GLY A 174 30.49 -0.99 14.81
N GLY A 175 30.27 -1.05 16.13
CA GLY A 175 31.27 -0.56 17.10
C GLY A 175 31.62 0.91 16.85
N ASP A 176 32.90 1.17 16.65
CA ASP A 176 33.57 2.45 16.39
C ASP A 176 33.86 2.72 14.90
N GLU A 177 33.46 1.82 14.00
CA GLU A 177 33.82 1.86 12.58
C GLU A 177 32.79 2.63 11.73
N PHE A 178 33.26 3.63 10.99
CA PHE A 178 32.49 4.47 10.06
C PHE A 178 33.07 4.43 8.65
N VAL A 179 32.21 4.59 7.65
CA VAL A 179 32.58 4.67 6.24
C VAL A 179 31.91 5.86 5.57
N ILE A 180 32.61 6.49 4.62
CA ILE A 180 32.10 7.52 3.71
C ILE A 180 32.29 7.05 2.28
#